data_AF-A0A537ZZC8-F1
#
_entry.id   AF-A0A537ZZC8-F1
#
_cell.length_a   1.000
_cell.length_b   1.000
_cell.length_c   1.000
_cell.angle_alpha   90.00
_cell.angle_beta   90.00
_cell.angle_gamma   90.00
#
_symmetry.space_group_name_H-M   'P 1'
#
loop_
_entity.id
_entity.type
_entity.pdbx_description
1 polymer ?
#
loop_
_entity_poly.entity_id
_entity_poly.type
_entity_poly.pdbx_seq_one_letter_code
_entity_poly.pdbx_strand_id
1 'polypeptide(L)'
;MPGEYSQATLQAHFDSINRRLHRIEEQLVRMSDTDGFAYTPSWSEVPEEVIALANEGDKLGAIKRYRELTGANMEQARDAVVGL
;
A
#
# COMPACT_ATOMS: atom_id res chain seq x y z
N MET A 1 -22.16 -21.28 21.83
CA MET A 1 -22.13 -21.25 20.36
C MET A 1 -20.72 -20.88 19.93
N PRO A 2 -20.00 -21.71 19.16
CA PRO A 2 -18.72 -21.30 18.60
C PRO A 2 -18.98 -20.32 17.44
N GLY A 3 -18.41 -19.12 17.49
CA GLY A 3 -18.21 -18.32 16.28
C GLY A 3 -19.03 -17.04 16.07
N GLU A 4 -19.66 -16.44 17.09
CA GLU A 4 -20.07 -15.04 16.96
C GLU A 4 -18.87 -14.11 17.19
N TYR A 5 -18.01 -13.99 16.18
CA TYR A 5 -17.04 -12.90 16.18
C TYR A 5 -17.81 -11.61 15.96
N SER A 6 -17.81 -10.73 16.97
CA SER A 6 -18.38 -9.40 16.79
C SER A 6 -17.59 -8.68 15.68
N GLN A 7 -18.27 -7.80 14.93
CA GLN A 7 -17.63 -7.00 13.89
C GLN A 7 -16.43 -6.21 14.43
N ALA A 8 -16.51 -5.74 15.68
CA ALA A 8 -15.41 -5.07 16.37
C ALA A 8 -14.21 -6.02 16.64
N THR A 9 -14.47 -7.28 17.00
CA THR A 9 -13.42 -8.28 17.25
C THR A 9 -12.71 -8.67 15.95
N LEU A 10 -13.46 -8.84 14.86
CA LEU A 10 -12.88 -9.09 13.53
C LEU A 10 -12.03 -7.92 13.08
N GLN A 11 -12.53 -6.69 13.22
CA GLN A 11 -11.79 -5.49 12.84
C GLN A 11 -10.47 -5.38 13.60
N ALA A 12 -10.49 -5.52 14.93
CA ALA A 12 -9.29 -5.47 15.75
C ALA A 12 -8.27 -6.57 15.36
N HIS A 13 -8.76 -7.74 14.96
CA HIS A 13 -7.92 -8.84 14.49
C HIS A 13 -7.28 -8.53 13.12
N PHE A 14 -8.06 -8.00 12.17
CA PHE A 14 -7.53 -7.55 10.87
C PHE A 14 -6.49 -6.44 11.04
N ASP A 15 -6.75 -5.45 11.89
CA ASP A 15 -5.79 -4.38 12.17
C ASP A 15 -4.48 -4.93 12.77
N SER A 16 -4.59 -5.95 13.63
CA SER A 16 -3.42 -6.66 14.18
C SER A 16 -2.62 -7.38 13.09
N ILE A 17 -3.30 -8.07 12.18
CA ILE A 17 -2.67 -8.76 11.04
C ILE A 17 -1.99 -7.75 10.12
N ASN A 18 -2.69 -6.69 9.73
CA ASN A 18 -2.16 -5.68 8.82
C ASN A 18 -0.91 -5.01 9.40
N ARG A 19 -0.90 -4.68 10.71
CA ARG A 19 0.31 -4.17 11.38
C ARG A 19 1.46 -5.17 11.38
N ARG A 20 1.17 -6.46 11.55
CA ARG A 20 2.22 -7.50 11.53
C ARG A 20 2.78 -7.69 10.14
N LEU A 21 1.93 -7.74 9.12
CA LEU A 21 2.35 -7.73 7.72
C LEU A 21 3.24 -6.51 7.48
N HIS A 22 2.80 -5.31 7.92
CA HIS A 22 3.58 -4.05 7.82
C HIS A 22 5.03 -4.15 8.31
N ARG A 23 5.25 -4.88 9.39
CA ARG A 23 6.63 -5.06 9.88
C ARG A 23 7.41 -6.10 9.10
N ILE A 24 6.73 -7.13 8.60
CA ILE A 24 7.38 -8.23 7.87
C ILE A 24 7.91 -7.71 6.55
N GLU A 25 7.08 -7.09 5.72
CA GLU A 25 7.58 -6.70 4.40
C GLU A 25 8.49 -5.43 4.44
N GLU A 26 8.49 -4.64 5.53
CA GLU A 26 9.61 -3.72 5.85
C GLU A 26 10.93 -4.47 6.13
N GLN A 27 10.87 -5.59 6.85
CA GLN A 27 12.05 -6.42 7.07
C GLN A 27 12.51 -7.06 5.75
N LEU A 28 11.58 -7.48 4.89
CA LEU A 28 11.93 -8.06 3.58
C LEU A 28 12.60 -7.03 2.66
N VAL A 29 12.16 -5.77 2.66
CA VAL A 29 12.86 -4.69 1.93
C VAL A 29 14.30 -4.50 2.45
N ARG A 30 14.51 -4.55 3.77
CA ARG A 30 15.87 -4.47 4.33
C ARG A 30 16.73 -5.67 3.93
N MET A 31 16.12 -6.85 3.80
CA MET A 31 16.82 -8.07 3.39
C MET A 31 17.06 -8.13 1.88
N SER A 32 16.21 -7.51 1.04
CA SER A 32 16.38 -7.50 -0.40
C SER A 32 17.69 -6.86 -0.85
N ASP A 33 18.17 -5.85 -0.11
CA ASP A 33 19.47 -5.21 -0.34
C ASP A 33 20.67 -6.12 -0.02
N THR A 34 20.46 -7.16 0.79
CA THR A 34 21.56 -7.98 1.33
C THR A 34 21.79 -9.27 0.54
N ASP A 35 20.73 -9.96 0.10
CA ASP A 35 20.84 -11.34 -0.42
C ASP A 35 20.36 -11.52 -1.89
N GLY A 36 20.08 -10.44 -2.61
CA GLY A 36 19.76 -10.50 -4.05
C GLY A 36 18.34 -10.96 -4.40
N PHE A 37 17.43 -11.02 -3.41
CA PHE A 37 16.01 -11.20 -3.65
C PHE A 37 15.36 -9.83 -3.88
N ALA A 38 14.89 -9.54 -5.09
CA ALA A 38 14.10 -8.34 -5.34
C ALA A 38 12.71 -8.49 -4.71
N TYR A 39 12.52 -7.86 -3.55
CA TYR A 39 11.23 -7.81 -2.89
C TYR A 39 10.70 -6.38 -2.91
N THR A 40 9.72 -6.13 -3.77
CA THR A 40 8.97 -4.87 -3.83
C THR A 40 7.67 -5.06 -3.06
N PRO A 41 7.50 -4.42 -1.89
CA PRO A 41 6.28 -4.60 -1.12
C PRO A 41 5.09 -4.05 -1.91
N SER A 42 4.02 -4.85 -1.99
CA SER A 42 2.82 -4.53 -2.77
C SER A 42 1.81 -3.66 -2.02
N TRP A 43 2.11 -3.28 -0.78
CA TRP A 43 1.24 -2.41 0.02
C TRP A 43 1.30 -0.93 -0.33
N SER A 44 2.21 -0.54 -1.22
CA SER A 44 1.89 0.61 -2.05
C SER A 44 1.00 0.08 -3.17
N GLU A 45 -0.32 0.14 -2.97
CA GLU A 45 -1.29 0.07 -4.09
C GLU A 45 -0.93 1.08 -5.20
N VAL A 46 -0.07 2.03 -4.84
CA VAL A 46 0.61 3.02 -5.66
C VAL A 46 1.84 2.45 -6.37
N PRO A 47 1.85 2.41 -7.72
CA PRO A 47 3.03 2.12 -8.52
C PRO A 47 4.19 3.09 -8.24
N GLU A 48 5.45 2.62 -8.31
CA GLU A 48 6.64 3.46 -8.05
C GLU A 48 6.70 4.74 -8.89
N GLU A 49 6.25 4.69 -10.16
CA GLU A 49 6.16 5.86 -11.04
C GLU A 49 5.27 6.97 -10.47
N VAL A 50 4.20 6.60 -9.77
CA VAL A 50 3.27 7.54 -9.15
C VAL A 50 3.90 8.16 -7.90
N ILE A 51 4.66 7.37 -7.13
CA ILE A 51 5.40 7.85 -5.95
C ILE A 51 6.47 8.86 -6.36
N ALA A 52 7.20 8.59 -7.45
CA ALA A 52 8.20 9.52 -7.98
C ALA A 52 7.57 10.87 -8.37
N LEU A 53 6.48 10.85 -9.13
CA LEU A 53 5.75 12.07 -9.52
C LEU A 53 5.19 12.83 -8.31
N ALA A 54 4.69 12.12 -7.29
CA ALA A 54 4.20 12.74 -6.06
C ALA A 54 5.33 13.42 -5.27
N ASN A 55 6.50 12.78 -5.16
CA ASN A 55 7.68 13.33 -4.49
C ASN A 55 8.28 14.54 -5.21
N GLU A 56 8.18 14.58 -6.54
CA GLU A 56 8.57 15.75 -7.36
C GLU A 56 7.58 16.93 -7.24
N GLY A 57 6.46 16.74 -6.53
CA GLY A 57 5.41 17.74 -6.36
C GLY A 57 4.36 17.75 -7.48
N ASP A 58 4.49 16.88 -8.50
CA ASP A 58 3.51 16.71 -9.57
C ASP A 58 2.39 15.76 -9.16
N LYS A 59 1.58 16.20 -8.18
CA LYS A 59 0.43 15.44 -7.68
C LYS A 59 -0.61 15.14 -8.77
N LEU A 60 -0.73 16.01 -9.77
CA LEU A 60 -1.70 15.82 -10.85
C LEU A 60 -1.23 14.74 -11.82
N GLY A 61 0.07 14.73 -12.16
CA GLY A 61 0.70 13.66 -12.93
C GLY A 61 0.65 12.32 -12.22
N ALA A 62 0.91 12.30 -10.91
CA ALA A 62 0.81 11.11 -10.06
C ALA A 62 -0.62 10.50 -10.12
N ILE A 63 -1.66 11.31 -9.91
CA ILE A 63 -3.07 10.85 -9.99
C ILE A 63 -3.39 10.31 -11.38
N LYS A 64 -2.94 10.98 -12.44
CA LYS A 64 -3.16 10.53 -13.82
C LYS A 64 -2.51 9.17 -14.07
N ARG A 65 -1.24 9.00 -13.66
CA ARG A 65 -0.52 7.74 -13.81
C ARG A 65 -1.11 6.61 -12.99
N TYR A 66 -1.56 6.89 -11.77
CA TYR A 66 -2.22 5.90 -10.94
C TYR A 66 -3.44 5.32 -11.65
N ARG A 67 -4.26 6.16 -12.28
CA ARG A 67 -5.46 5.72 -13.01
C ARG A 67 -5.13 4.93 -14.27
N GLU A 68 -4.10 5.32 -15.00
CA GLU A 68 -3.65 4.60 -16.21
C GLU A 68 -3.13 3.20 -15.88
N LEU A 69 -2.44 3.05 -14.74
CA LEU A 69 -1.81 1.79 -14.35
C LEU A 69 -2.77 0.84 -13.64
N THR A 70 -3.70 1.38 -12.83
CA THR A 70 -4.60 0.57 -11.98
C THR A 70 -6.03 0.50 -12.49
N GLY A 71 -6.42 1.37 -13.43
CA GLY A 71 -7.81 1.52 -13.84
C GLY A 71 -8.71 2.19 -12.80
N ALA A 72 -8.13 2.74 -11.73
CA ALA A 72 -8.87 3.36 -10.64
C ALA A 72 -9.68 4.59 -11.09
N ASN A 73 -10.78 4.85 -10.38
CA ASN A 73 -11.55 6.07 -10.57
C ASN A 73 -10.79 7.29 -9.98
N MET A 74 -11.28 8.51 -10.26
CA MET A 74 -10.58 9.73 -9.83
C MET A 74 -10.49 9.91 -8.32
N GLU A 75 -11.47 9.40 -7.58
CA GLU A 75 -11.53 9.52 -6.13
C GLU A 75 -10.51 8.58 -5.48
N GLN A 76 -10.49 7.31 -5.90
CA GLN A 76 -9.50 6.32 -5.50
C GLN A 76 -8.07 6.75 -5.81
N ALA A 77 -7.85 7.31 -7.01
CA ALA A 77 -6.53 7.77 -7.41
C ALA A 77 -6.06 9.01 -6.62
N ARG A 78 -6.99 9.91 -6.28
CA ARG A 78 -6.69 11.04 -5.41
C ARG A 78 -6.32 10.55 -4.01
N ASP A 79 -7.12 9.68 -3.42
CA ASP A 79 -6.89 9.20 -2.05
C ASP A 79 -5.55 8.47 -1.94
N ALA A 80 -5.23 7.65 -2.94
CA ALA A 80 -3.94 6.98 -3.06
C ALA A 80 -2.74 7.95 -3.13
N VAL A 81 -2.88 9.10 -3.82
CA VAL A 81 -1.81 10.09 -3.97
C VAL A 81 -1.74 11.10 -2.83
N VAL A 82 -2.85 11.40 -2.16
CA VAL A 82 -2.89 12.32 -1.01
C VAL A 82 -2.24 11.70 0.23
N GLY A 83 -2.23 10.37 0.33
CA GLY A 83 -1.58 9.62 1.40
C GLY A 83 -0.06 9.47 1.25
N LEU A 84 0.55 9.96 0.16
CA LEU A 84 1.99 9.95 -0.13
C LEU A 84 2.64 11.28 0.27
#